data_AF-A0A3N1QP46-F1
#
_entry.id   AF-A0A3N1QP46-F1
#
_cell.length_a   1.000
_cell.length_b   1.000
_cell.length_c   1.000
_cell.angle_alpha   90.00
_cell.angle_beta   90.00
_cell.angle_gamma   90.00
#
_symmetry.space_group_name_H-M   'P 1'
#
loop_
_entity.id
_entity.type
_entity.pdbx_description
1 polymer ?
#
loop_
_entity_poly.entity_id
_entity_poly.type
_entity_poly.pdbx_seq_one_letter_code
_entity_poly.pdbx_strand_id
1 'polypeptide(L)'
;MHEVDHPLRHLATSISRAPAGCHPALLDRAEIASLARSPVSRPSAAPNYISDLGLRRSPDPADFLTHALAGRHDIVSFAGAWQASVTAARAIIRSGRPATTCRLLTYLGSILSHDESSDAGALFLRAGVAPDAGEVDAAMAKIRFSAWSIKRRSDFDTGLTTLRAVRRDLTQAMLDRRVSDGDARVLEAITVNLEALVAVRRRELDSAGFLMDRAARAVEGSRVVMVGDSERRRYSAQIEVNRAQLLVGAGKYGAALNRLETVVAGERGGDSASLSEALALSGYVHYRCGGFQRASELLSEAESLIAREGAPSRLALVRKNLAAATALSGDDEGAGDVLRRIADDPIGSSLVAEAAA
;
A
#
# COMPACT_ATOMS: atom_id res chain seq x y z
N MET A 1 -32.52 -26.07 -34.12
CA MET A 1 -33.05 -26.28 -32.75
C MET A 1 -31.89 -26.72 -31.88
N HIS A 2 -31.13 -25.75 -31.37
CA HIS A 2 -30.16 -25.95 -30.29
C HIS A 2 -30.42 -24.82 -29.30
N GLU A 3 -30.98 -25.17 -28.14
CA GLU A 3 -31.10 -24.24 -27.01
C GLU A 3 -29.68 -23.82 -26.60
N VAL A 4 -29.38 -22.54 -26.79
CA VAL A 4 -28.21 -21.90 -26.20
C VAL A 4 -28.54 -21.72 -24.73
N ASP A 5 -27.83 -22.47 -23.89
CA ASP A 5 -27.98 -22.43 -22.44
C ASP A 5 -27.60 -21.02 -21.95
N HIS A 6 -28.59 -20.27 -21.50
CA HIS A 6 -28.42 -18.86 -21.13
C HIS A 6 -27.66 -18.79 -19.79
N PRO A 7 -26.59 -17.99 -19.66
CA PRO A 7 -25.80 -17.85 -18.42
C PRO A 7 -26.61 -17.40 -17.18
N LEU A 8 -27.90 -17.05 -17.36
CA LEU A 8 -28.82 -16.69 -16.28
C LEU A 8 -29.45 -17.91 -15.56
N ARG A 9 -29.44 -19.11 -16.15
CA ARG A 9 -29.93 -20.33 -15.44
C ARG A 9 -28.96 -20.82 -14.36
N HIS A 10 -27.66 -20.56 -14.53
CA HIS A 10 -26.67 -20.77 -13.46
C HIS A 10 -26.80 -19.73 -12.33
N LEU A 11 -27.30 -18.53 -12.62
CA LEU A 11 -27.53 -17.46 -11.64
C LEU A 11 -28.52 -17.87 -10.55
N ALA A 12 -29.66 -18.46 -10.91
CA ALA A 12 -30.68 -18.91 -9.97
C ALA A 12 -30.23 -20.10 -9.09
N THR A 13 -29.32 -20.92 -9.62
CA THR A 13 -28.83 -22.14 -8.95
C THR A 13 -27.65 -21.85 -8.01
N SER A 14 -26.89 -20.77 -8.26
CA SER A 14 -25.81 -20.30 -7.36
C SER A 14 -26.33 -19.45 -6.20
N ILE A 15 -27.39 -18.67 -6.40
CA ILE A 15 -28.07 -17.91 -5.32
C ILE A 15 -28.67 -18.84 -4.25
N SER A 16 -29.13 -20.04 -4.65
CA SER A 16 -29.72 -21.02 -3.73
C SER A 16 -28.71 -21.89 -2.96
N ARG A 17 -27.40 -21.72 -3.23
CA ARG A 17 -26.31 -22.44 -2.53
C ARG A 17 -25.38 -21.53 -1.71
N ALA A 18 -25.64 -20.23 -1.69
CA ALA A 18 -24.89 -19.31 -0.86
C ALA A 18 -25.14 -19.62 0.63
N PRO A 19 -24.11 -19.69 1.49
CA PRO A 19 -24.32 -19.79 2.93
C PRO A 19 -25.19 -18.62 3.39
N ALA A 20 -26.19 -18.91 4.23
CA ALA A 20 -27.11 -17.91 4.75
C ALA A 20 -26.34 -16.73 5.35
N GLY A 21 -26.54 -15.53 4.81
CA GLY A 21 -25.88 -14.29 5.26
C GLY A 21 -24.89 -13.65 4.28
N CYS A 22 -24.65 -14.24 3.10
CA CYS A 22 -23.79 -13.60 2.10
C CYS A 22 -24.58 -12.55 1.29
N HIS A 23 -24.15 -11.28 1.32
CA HIS A 23 -24.80 -10.17 0.64
C HIS A 23 -24.68 -10.31 -0.90
N PRO A 24 -25.73 -10.07 -1.71
CA PRO A 24 -25.68 -10.23 -3.17
C PRO A 24 -24.51 -9.48 -3.85
N ALA A 25 -24.21 -8.27 -3.37
CA ALA A 25 -23.06 -7.48 -3.86
C ALA A 25 -21.68 -8.12 -3.59
N LEU A 26 -21.55 -9.04 -2.64
CA LEU A 26 -20.31 -9.79 -2.38
C LEU A 26 -20.10 -10.90 -3.42
N LEU A 27 -21.19 -11.50 -3.92
CA LEU A 27 -21.15 -12.51 -4.97
C LEU A 27 -20.79 -11.88 -6.33
N ASP A 28 -21.42 -10.77 -6.69
CA ASP A 28 -21.13 -10.03 -7.94
C ASP A 28 -19.65 -9.61 -8.02
N ARG A 29 -19.06 -9.21 -6.87
CA ARG A 29 -17.67 -8.76 -6.79
C ARG A 29 -16.66 -9.90 -6.86
N ALA A 30 -16.99 -11.07 -6.32
CA ALA A 30 -16.17 -12.28 -6.45
C ALA A 30 -16.16 -12.78 -7.91
N GLU A 31 -17.30 -12.66 -8.59
CA GLU A 31 -17.47 -13.05 -10.00
C GLU A 31 -16.69 -12.13 -10.94
N ILE A 32 -16.78 -10.80 -10.77
CA ILE A 32 -15.98 -9.81 -11.54
C ILE A 32 -14.48 -10.04 -11.36
N ALA A 33 -14.03 -10.38 -10.14
CA ALA A 33 -12.62 -10.66 -9.86
C ALA A 33 -12.11 -11.98 -10.45
N SER A 34 -13.02 -12.89 -10.84
CA SER A 34 -12.71 -14.20 -11.43
C SER A 34 -12.64 -14.20 -12.97
N LEU A 35 -12.99 -13.08 -13.62
CA LEU A 35 -12.99 -12.97 -15.07
C LEU A 35 -11.56 -12.91 -15.62
N ALA A 36 -11.22 -13.91 -16.45
CA ALA A 36 -9.86 -14.25 -16.87
C ALA A 36 -9.16 -13.26 -17.83
N ARG A 37 -9.65 -12.04 -18.05
CA ARG A 37 -9.02 -11.11 -19.02
C ARG A 37 -9.13 -9.64 -18.61
N SER A 38 -8.01 -9.08 -18.14
CA SER A 38 -7.64 -7.67 -18.36
C SER A 38 -6.10 -7.56 -18.45
N PRO A 39 -5.52 -6.81 -19.42
CA PRO A 39 -4.19 -7.07 -19.92
C PRO A 39 -3.13 -6.12 -19.34
N VAL A 40 -2.55 -6.41 -18.17
CA VAL A 40 -1.18 -6.00 -17.81
C VAL A 40 -0.65 -7.00 -16.76
N SER A 41 0.15 -7.97 -17.18
CA SER A 41 0.80 -8.93 -16.28
C SER A 41 1.91 -8.25 -15.49
N ARG A 42 1.88 -8.36 -14.16
CA ARG A 42 2.91 -7.86 -13.24
C ARG A 42 4.01 -8.92 -13.05
N PRO A 43 5.32 -8.57 -13.06
CA PRO A 43 6.39 -9.52 -12.76
C PRO A 43 6.34 -10.00 -11.30
N SER A 44 6.80 -11.22 -11.03
CA SER A 44 6.88 -11.82 -9.68
C SER A 44 7.77 -11.03 -8.70
N ALA A 45 8.70 -10.24 -9.22
CA ALA A 45 9.61 -9.37 -8.46
C ALA A 45 8.96 -8.04 -8.03
N ALA A 46 7.67 -7.85 -8.32
CA ALA A 46 6.95 -6.64 -7.98
C ALA A 46 6.47 -6.67 -6.50
N PRO A 47 7.13 -5.96 -5.58
CA PRO A 47 6.77 -6.00 -4.17
C PRO A 47 5.33 -5.56 -3.89
N ASN A 48 4.77 -6.25 -2.90
CA ASN A 48 3.58 -5.89 -2.15
C ASN A 48 3.84 -4.68 -1.28
N TYR A 49 3.60 -3.47 -1.78
CA TYR A 49 3.73 -2.31 -0.92
C TYR A 49 2.57 -2.22 0.06
N ILE A 50 2.90 -2.52 1.32
CA ILE A 50 2.33 -1.85 2.48
C ILE A 50 2.60 -0.35 2.28
N SER A 51 1.65 0.39 1.70
CA SER A 51 1.40 1.74 2.20
C SER A 51 0.76 1.61 3.58
N ASP A 52 1.02 2.56 4.47
CA ASP A 52 0.83 2.46 5.91
C ASP A 52 -0.59 2.10 6.42
N LEU A 53 -1.57 1.77 5.57
CA LEU A 53 -2.95 1.50 5.96
C LEU A 53 -3.67 0.31 5.30
N GLY A 54 -2.93 -0.65 4.71
CA GLY A 54 -3.50 -1.96 4.34
C GLY A 54 -4.35 -1.95 3.06
N LEU A 55 -3.94 -2.84 2.14
CA LEU A 55 -4.54 -3.18 0.84
C LEU A 55 -4.52 -2.07 -0.23
N ARG A 56 -3.93 -2.42 -1.38
CA ARG A 56 -4.05 -1.75 -2.68
C ARG A 56 -4.55 -2.81 -3.65
N ARG A 57 -5.28 -2.44 -4.71
CA ARG A 57 -5.66 -3.38 -5.77
C ARG A 57 -4.38 -3.98 -6.37
N SER A 58 -4.26 -5.28 -6.24
CA SER A 58 -3.21 -6.09 -6.83
C SER A 58 -3.83 -7.42 -7.28
N PRO A 59 -3.35 -8.09 -8.34
CA PRO A 59 -3.70 -9.49 -8.60
C PRO A 59 -3.22 -10.44 -7.49
N ASP A 60 -2.38 -9.95 -6.56
CA ASP A 60 -1.77 -10.69 -5.45
C ASP A 60 -2.74 -11.54 -4.59
N PRO A 61 -3.99 -11.14 -4.29
CA PRO A 61 -4.96 -11.99 -3.63
C PRO A 61 -5.43 -13.17 -4.50
N ALA A 62 -5.56 -13.00 -5.82
CA ALA A 62 -5.92 -14.06 -6.77
C ALA A 62 -4.74 -15.02 -7.04
N ASP A 63 -3.53 -14.48 -6.99
CA ASP A 63 -2.27 -15.23 -7.06
C ASP A 63 -1.97 -15.99 -5.77
N PHE A 64 -2.23 -15.37 -4.61
CA PHE A 64 -2.28 -16.01 -3.30
C PHE A 64 -3.36 -17.09 -3.28
N LEU A 65 -4.53 -16.83 -3.89
CA LEU A 65 -5.58 -17.82 -4.10
C LEU A 65 -5.04 -19.03 -4.87
N THR A 66 -4.38 -18.79 -6.00
CA THR A 66 -3.87 -19.85 -6.88
C THR A 66 -2.79 -20.70 -6.20
N HIS A 67 -1.97 -20.11 -5.32
CA HIS A 67 -0.89 -20.83 -4.63
C HIS A 67 -1.29 -21.41 -3.26
N ALA A 68 -2.21 -20.77 -2.53
CA ALA A 68 -2.69 -21.22 -1.23
C ALA A 68 -3.90 -22.17 -1.35
N LEU A 69 -4.71 -22.05 -2.42
CA LEU A 69 -5.97 -22.77 -2.62
C LEU A 69 -5.90 -23.90 -3.65
N ALA A 70 -4.74 -24.53 -3.86
CA ALA A 70 -4.67 -25.87 -4.48
C ALA A 70 -5.35 -26.97 -3.60
N GLY A 71 -6.41 -26.63 -2.85
CA GLY A 71 -7.21 -27.59 -2.09
C GLY A 71 -8.24 -27.05 -1.09
N ARG A 72 -8.52 -25.75 -0.95
CA ARG A 72 -9.59 -25.23 -0.05
C ARG A 72 -10.19 -23.92 -0.54
N HIS A 73 -11.50 -23.73 -0.51
CA HIS A 73 -12.23 -22.62 -1.17
C HIS A 73 -12.60 -21.45 -0.25
N ASP A 74 -11.97 -21.35 0.91
CA ASP A 74 -12.44 -20.46 1.96
C ASP A 74 -11.21 -19.81 2.58
N ILE A 75 -10.81 -18.66 2.02
CA ILE A 75 -10.02 -17.55 2.61
C ILE A 75 -9.69 -16.59 1.45
N VAL A 76 -10.26 -15.38 1.44
CA VAL A 76 -9.58 -14.11 1.08
C VAL A 76 -10.43 -12.95 1.62
N SER A 77 -9.73 -12.00 2.24
CA SER A 77 -10.21 -10.77 2.87
C SER A 77 -10.57 -9.69 1.84
N PHE A 78 -11.85 -9.35 1.74
CA PHE A 78 -12.33 -8.09 1.17
C PHE A 78 -12.75 -7.15 2.33
N ALA A 79 -12.37 -5.87 2.25
CA ALA A 79 -12.88 -4.78 3.10
C ALA A 79 -12.47 -4.74 4.58
N GLY A 80 -11.16 -4.69 4.91
CA GLY A 80 -10.74 -4.28 6.26
C GLY A 80 -10.96 -5.31 7.38
N ALA A 81 -11.30 -6.56 7.06
CA ALA A 81 -11.36 -7.68 8.00
C ALA A 81 -9.96 -8.18 8.38
N TRP A 82 -9.10 -7.28 8.86
CA TRP A 82 -7.71 -7.55 9.19
C TRP A 82 -7.55 -8.73 10.17
N GLN A 83 -8.46 -8.84 11.13
CA GLN A 83 -8.49 -9.92 12.09
C GLN A 83 -8.72 -11.30 11.44
N ALA A 84 -9.51 -11.35 10.37
CA ALA A 84 -9.72 -12.58 9.60
C ALA A 84 -8.45 -12.96 8.83
N SER A 85 -7.77 -11.99 8.22
CA SER A 85 -6.46 -12.21 7.58
C SER A 85 -5.40 -12.71 8.56
N VAL A 86 -5.32 -12.13 9.76
CA VAL A 86 -4.44 -12.60 10.84
C VAL A 86 -4.80 -14.02 11.26
N THR A 87 -6.09 -14.32 11.41
CA THR A 87 -6.57 -15.67 11.76
C THR A 87 -6.18 -16.70 10.70
N ALA A 88 -6.35 -16.36 9.43
CA ALA A 88 -5.96 -17.20 8.29
C ALA A 88 -4.45 -17.40 8.24
N ALA A 89 -3.65 -16.34 8.39
CA ALA A 89 -2.20 -16.42 8.42
C ALA A 89 -1.71 -17.35 9.54
N ARG A 90 -2.28 -17.22 10.75
CA ARG A 90 -1.98 -18.10 11.88
C ARG A 90 -2.43 -19.54 11.63
N ALA A 91 -3.53 -19.77 10.94
CA ALA A 91 -3.98 -21.11 10.57
C ALA A 91 -3.01 -21.77 9.57
N ILE A 92 -2.53 -21.03 8.57
CA ILE A 92 -1.53 -21.49 7.61
C ILE A 92 -0.24 -21.89 8.35
N ILE A 93 0.27 -21.03 9.24
CA ILE A 93 1.48 -21.31 10.03
C ILE A 93 1.30 -22.55 10.92
N ARG A 94 0.16 -22.65 11.62
CA ARG A 94 -0.14 -23.80 12.51
C ARG A 94 -0.40 -25.10 11.77
N SER A 95 -0.80 -25.06 10.49
CA SER A 95 -1.06 -26.25 9.69
C SER A 95 0.18 -27.14 9.49
N GLY A 96 1.38 -26.64 9.84
CA GLY A 96 2.64 -27.38 9.69
C GLY A 96 3.07 -27.55 8.23
N ARG A 97 2.27 -27.08 7.26
CA ARG A 97 2.67 -27.04 5.86
C ARG A 97 3.82 -26.04 5.68
N PRO A 98 4.91 -26.42 5.02
CA PRO A 98 6.04 -25.52 4.83
C PRO A 98 5.61 -24.30 4.01
N ALA A 99 5.49 -23.13 4.65
CA ALA A 99 5.55 -21.86 3.94
C ALA A 99 7.02 -21.65 3.52
N THR A 100 7.35 -22.04 2.30
CA THR A 100 8.75 -22.11 1.82
C THR A 100 9.09 -21.06 0.79
N THR A 101 8.09 -20.47 0.12
CA THR A 101 8.35 -19.46 -0.90
C THR A 101 8.56 -18.09 -0.25
N CYS A 102 9.52 -17.33 -0.78
CA CYS A 102 9.80 -15.96 -0.38
C CYS A 102 8.52 -15.11 -0.39
N ARG A 103 7.70 -15.30 -1.42
CA ARG A 103 6.44 -14.57 -1.62
C ARG A 103 5.44 -14.83 -0.50
N LEU A 104 5.15 -16.10 -0.20
CA LEU A 104 4.19 -16.46 0.85
C LEU A 104 4.67 -15.99 2.23
N LEU A 105 5.95 -16.16 2.53
CA LEU A 105 6.54 -15.71 3.79
C LEU A 105 6.45 -14.18 3.94
N THR A 106 6.71 -13.44 2.87
CA THR A 106 6.56 -11.99 2.82
C THR A 106 5.12 -11.56 3.08
N TYR A 107 4.12 -12.24 2.49
CA TYR A 107 2.70 -11.97 2.74
C TYR A 107 2.31 -12.21 4.19
N LEU A 108 2.67 -13.38 4.73
CA LEU A 108 2.37 -13.74 6.10
C LEU A 108 3.01 -12.75 7.07
N GLY A 109 4.27 -12.37 6.85
CA GLY A 109 4.96 -11.33 7.63
C GLY A 109 4.23 -9.99 7.56
N SER A 110 3.80 -9.57 6.36
CA SER A 110 3.03 -8.35 6.17
C SER A 110 1.68 -8.37 6.90
N ILE A 111 0.93 -9.48 6.83
CA ILE A 111 -0.35 -9.67 7.53
C ILE A 111 -0.16 -9.73 9.04
N LEU A 112 0.92 -10.31 9.52
CA LEU A 112 1.14 -10.42 10.95
C LEU A 112 1.73 -9.15 11.56
N SER A 113 2.44 -8.32 10.77
CA SER A 113 3.12 -7.10 11.25
C SER A 113 2.25 -6.05 11.95
N HIS A 114 0.93 -6.15 11.89
CA HIS A 114 -0.01 -5.25 12.57
C HIS A 114 -0.51 -5.80 13.91
N ASP A 115 -0.10 -7.01 14.27
CA ASP A 115 -0.35 -7.64 15.56
C ASP A 115 0.92 -7.54 16.41
N GLU A 116 0.83 -6.84 17.53
CA GLU A 116 1.95 -6.56 18.45
C GLU A 116 2.57 -7.82 19.04
N SER A 117 1.82 -8.94 19.06
CA SER A 117 2.25 -10.25 19.56
C SER A 117 2.90 -11.14 18.50
N SER A 118 3.00 -10.67 17.25
CA SER A 118 3.40 -11.51 16.13
C SER A 118 4.91 -11.64 15.92
N ASP A 119 5.33 -12.83 15.48
CA ASP A 119 6.69 -13.09 14.98
C ASP A 119 6.84 -12.74 13.48
N ALA A 120 6.30 -11.58 13.08
CA ALA A 120 6.40 -11.11 11.70
C ALA A 120 7.85 -10.93 11.24
N GLY A 121 8.74 -10.57 12.18
CA GLY A 121 10.17 -10.44 11.94
C GLY A 121 10.81 -11.74 11.42
N ALA A 122 10.57 -12.87 12.08
CA ALA A 122 11.11 -14.16 11.63
C ALA A 122 10.62 -14.56 10.24
N LEU A 123 9.38 -14.22 9.89
CA LEU A 123 8.84 -14.49 8.55
C LEU A 123 9.57 -13.70 7.46
N PHE A 124 9.89 -12.43 7.70
CA PHE A 124 10.69 -11.65 6.76
C PHE A 124 12.12 -12.15 6.65
N LEU A 125 12.76 -12.53 7.76
CA LEU A 125 14.10 -13.10 7.72
C LEU A 125 14.13 -14.44 6.95
N ARG A 126 13.14 -15.31 7.19
CA ARG A 126 12.97 -16.56 6.43
C ARG A 126 12.70 -16.33 4.96
N ALA A 127 11.91 -15.31 4.61
CA ALA A 127 11.67 -14.95 3.21
C ALA A 127 12.99 -14.61 2.50
N GLY A 128 13.88 -13.88 3.18
CA GLY A 128 15.15 -13.46 2.59
C GLY A 128 16.19 -14.56 2.39
N VAL A 129 15.93 -15.78 2.88
CA VAL A 129 16.78 -16.97 2.68
C VAL A 129 15.99 -18.13 2.07
N ALA A 130 14.79 -17.85 1.55
CA ALA A 130 13.98 -18.87 0.91
C ALA A 130 14.67 -19.39 -0.37
N PRO A 131 14.47 -20.67 -0.76
CA PRO A 131 15.17 -21.25 -1.91
C PRO A 131 14.88 -20.54 -3.24
N ASP A 132 13.72 -19.88 -3.35
CA ASP A 132 13.27 -19.11 -4.51
C ASP A 132 13.62 -17.61 -4.43
N ALA A 133 14.27 -17.14 -3.36
CA ALA A 133 14.62 -15.74 -3.21
C ALA A 133 15.83 -15.35 -4.07
N GLY A 134 15.64 -14.45 -5.03
CA GLY A 134 16.73 -13.75 -5.69
C GLY A 134 17.34 -12.65 -4.81
N GLU A 135 18.42 -12.01 -5.29
CA GLU A 135 19.10 -10.93 -4.55
C GLU A 135 18.16 -9.76 -4.18
N VAL A 136 17.30 -9.36 -5.12
CA VAL A 136 16.31 -8.29 -4.92
C VAL A 136 15.26 -8.70 -3.90
N ASP A 137 14.77 -9.94 -3.96
CA ASP A 137 13.79 -10.46 -3.02
C ASP A 137 14.36 -10.54 -1.61
N ALA A 138 15.60 -11.03 -1.49
CA ALA A 138 16.32 -11.11 -0.22
C ALA A 138 16.55 -9.73 0.39
N ALA A 139 16.99 -8.76 -0.42
CA ALA A 139 17.14 -7.37 0.01
C ALA A 139 15.80 -6.77 0.46
N MET A 140 14.74 -6.96 -0.32
CA MET A 140 13.41 -6.46 0.01
C MET A 140 12.83 -7.09 1.28
N ALA A 141 13.05 -8.38 1.51
CA ALA A 141 12.64 -9.06 2.73
C ALA A 141 13.35 -8.48 3.97
N LYS A 142 14.68 -8.24 3.88
CA LYS A 142 15.46 -7.56 4.94
C LYS A 142 15.03 -6.10 5.15
N ILE A 143 14.67 -5.38 4.08
CA ILE A 143 14.10 -4.02 4.15
C ILE A 143 12.75 -4.05 4.88
N ARG A 144 11.88 -5.02 4.61
CA ARG A 144 10.60 -5.19 5.32
C ARG A 144 10.78 -5.53 6.80
N PHE A 145 11.74 -6.41 7.11
CA PHE A 145 12.14 -6.68 8.49
C PHE A 145 12.55 -5.37 9.19
N SER A 146 13.43 -4.58 8.55
CA SER A 146 13.89 -3.29 9.08
C SER A 146 12.72 -2.33 9.32
N ALA A 147 11.79 -2.23 8.35
CA ALA A 147 10.59 -1.40 8.47
C ALA A 147 9.71 -1.84 9.63
N TRP A 148 9.52 -3.15 9.85
CA TRP A 148 8.78 -3.68 11.00
C TRP A 148 9.47 -3.33 12.32
N SER A 149 10.78 -3.56 12.44
CA SER A 149 11.55 -3.21 13.64
C SER A 149 11.44 -1.73 13.98
N ILE A 150 11.60 -0.85 12.98
CA ILE A 150 11.53 0.61 13.16
C ILE A 150 10.11 1.08 13.47
N LYS A 151 9.11 0.67 12.67
CA LYS A 151 7.75 1.23 12.74
C LYS A 151 6.90 0.62 13.86
N ARG A 152 7.10 -0.66 14.17
CA ARG A 152 6.22 -1.43 15.08
C ARG A 152 6.87 -1.77 16.41
N ARG A 153 8.19 -1.99 16.42
CA ARG A 153 8.94 -2.34 17.65
C ARG A 153 9.69 -1.16 18.25
N SER A 154 9.81 -0.05 17.51
CA SER A 154 10.70 1.07 17.84
C SER A 154 12.16 0.65 18.09
N ASP A 155 12.57 -0.49 17.51
CA ASP A 155 13.92 -1.02 17.57
C ASP A 155 14.72 -0.45 16.40
N PHE A 156 15.25 0.75 16.61
CA PHE A 156 15.99 1.48 15.60
C PHE A 156 17.35 0.86 15.30
N ASP A 157 18.03 0.30 16.31
CA ASP A 157 19.39 -0.21 16.15
C ASP A 157 19.41 -1.50 15.32
N THR A 158 18.48 -2.42 15.57
CA THR A 158 18.31 -3.62 14.74
C THR A 158 17.91 -3.26 13.32
N GLY A 159 16.96 -2.31 13.17
CA GLY A 159 16.53 -1.83 11.87
C GLY A 159 17.68 -1.22 11.06
N LEU A 160 18.40 -0.25 11.62
CA LEU A 160 19.53 0.41 10.97
C LEU A 160 20.69 -0.53 10.68
N THR A 161 21.00 -1.47 11.58
CA THR A 161 22.03 -2.50 11.36
C THR A 161 21.68 -3.37 10.16
N THR A 162 20.42 -3.76 10.04
CA THR A 162 19.95 -4.56 8.90
C THR A 162 20.02 -3.75 7.60
N LEU A 163 19.61 -2.47 7.59
CA LEU A 163 19.71 -1.61 6.41
C LEU A 163 21.16 -1.42 5.94
N ARG A 164 22.11 -1.29 6.87
CA ARG A 164 23.55 -1.25 6.54
C ARG A 164 24.04 -2.55 5.92
N ALA A 165 23.58 -3.70 6.42
CA ALA A 165 23.88 -4.99 5.82
C ALA A 165 23.32 -5.10 4.39
N VAL A 166 22.06 -4.72 4.19
CA VAL A 166 21.44 -4.67 2.85
C VAL A 166 22.25 -3.82 1.88
N ARG A 167 22.69 -2.62 2.27
CA ARG A 167 23.50 -1.76 1.39
C ARG A 167 24.84 -2.39 0.99
N ARG A 168 25.50 -3.10 1.92
CA ARG A 168 26.73 -3.85 1.61
C ARG A 168 26.46 -5.00 0.64
N ASP A 169 25.42 -5.80 0.91
CA ASP A 169 25.03 -6.93 0.08
C ASP A 169 24.69 -6.47 -1.35
N LEU A 170 23.93 -5.37 -1.49
CA LEU A 170 23.57 -4.79 -2.79
C LEU A 170 24.77 -4.26 -3.55
N THR A 171 25.70 -3.60 -2.86
CA THR A 171 26.94 -3.11 -3.48
C THR A 171 27.74 -4.29 -4.04
N GLN A 172 27.88 -5.36 -3.27
CA GLN A 172 28.57 -6.57 -3.73
C GLN A 172 27.84 -7.24 -4.90
N ALA A 173 26.51 -7.43 -4.80
CA ALA A 173 25.72 -8.04 -5.85
C ALA A 173 25.73 -7.22 -7.16
N MET A 174 25.83 -5.89 -7.07
CA MET A 174 26.01 -5.00 -8.20
C MET A 174 27.41 -5.17 -8.84
N LEU A 175 28.48 -5.22 -8.02
CA LEU A 175 29.85 -5.48 -8.50
C LEU A 175 29.96 -6.84 -9.20
N ASP A 176 29.27 -7.84 -8.66
CA ASP A 176 29.19 -9.19 -9.23
C ASP A 176 28.22 -9.29 -10.43
N ARG A 177 27.59 -8.18 -10.83
CA ARG A 177 26.61 -8.08 -11.93
C ARG A 177 25.38 -9.00 -11.76
N ARG A 178 25.05 -9.37 -10.51
CA ARG A 178 23.81 -10.11 -10.17
C ARG A 178 22.62 -9.17 -10.00
N VAL A 179 22.87 -7.89 -9.72
CA VAL A 179 21.87 -6.83 -9.61
C VAL A 179 22.27 -5.68 -10.53
N SER A 180 21.32 -5.09 -11.26
CA SER A 180 21.61 -3.91 -12.07
C SER A 180 21.88 -2.69 -11.18
N ASP A 181 22.67 -1.73 -11.66
CA ASP A 181 22.90 -0.46 -10.96
C ASP A 181 21.56 0.26 -10.67
N GLY A 182 20.61 0.24 -11.61
CA GLY A 182 19.29 0.82 -11.39
C GLY A 182 18.50 0.13 -10.28
N ASP A 183 18.48 -1.21 -10.25
CA ASP A 183 17.77 -1.95 -9.18
C ASP A 183 18.43 -1.69 -7.81
N ALA A 184 19.76 -1.69 -7.75
CA ALA A 184 20.52 -1.41 -6.53
C ALA A 184 20.23 0.01 -6.01
N ARG A 185 20.16 1.01 -6.88
CA ARG A 185 19.83 2.40 -6.52
C ARG A 185 18.40 2.57 -6.03
N VAL A 186 17.42 1.87 -6.63
CA VAL A 186 16.05 1.88 -6.12
C VAL A 186 16.00 1.27 -4.72
N LEU A 187 16.67 0.12 -4.52
CA LEU A 187 16.73 -0.51 -3.22
C LEU A 187 17.44 0.37 -2.18
N GLU A 188 18.53 1.03 -2.57
CA GLU A 188 19.19 2.03 -1.74
C GLU A 188 18.24 3.18 -1.36
N ALA A 189 17.49 3.74 -2.31
CA ALA A 189 16.54 4.81 -2.05
C ALA A 189 15.51 4.42 -0.98
N ILE A 190 15.01 3.18 -1.01
CA ILE A 190 14.09 2.67 0.02
C ILE A 190 14.79 2.55 1.38
N THR A 191 16.04 2.04 1.41
CA THR A 191 16.80 1.96 2.67
C THR A 191 17.00 3.34 3.29
N VAL A 192 17.42 4.32 2.49
CA VAL A 192 17.65 5.70 2.92
C VAL A 192 16.34 6.35 3.37
N ASN A 193 15.21 6.05 2.72
CA ASN A 193 13.90 6.51 3.13
C ASN A 193 13.51 6.01 4.54
N LEU A 194 13.86 4.76 4.89
CA LEU A 194 13.67 4.25 6.25
C LEU A 194 14.64 4.85 7.27
N GLU A 195 15.89 5.13 6.88
CA GLU A 195 16.85 5.83 7.74
C GLU A 195 16.35 7.23 8.11
N ALA A 196 15.79 7.95 7.14
CA ALA A 196 15.18 9.25 7.37
C ALA A 196 13.96 9.18 8.32
N LEU A 197 13.16 8.11 8.25
CA LEU A 197 12.09 7.90 9.23
C LEU A 197 12.65 7.78 10.65
N VAL A 198 13.78 7.10 10.84
CA VAL A 198 14.46 7.04 12.16
C VAL A 198 14.91 8.44 12.59
N ALA A 199 15.51 9.22 11.69
CA ALA A 199 15.92 10.61 11.97
C ALA A 199 14.71 11.47 12.40
N VAL A 200 13.56 11.36 11.71
CA VAL A 200 12.31 12.02 12.11
C VAL A 200 11.87 11.59 13.52
N ARG A 201 11.91 10.29 13.82
CA ARG A 201 11.53 9.75 15.14
C ARG A 201 12.46 10.25 16.25
N ARG A 202 13.73 10.52 15.93
CA ARG A 202 14.73 11.14 16.82
C ARG A 202 14.68 12.67 16.83
N ARG A 203 13.76 13.29 16.08
CA ARG A 203 13.63 14.75 15.90
C ARG A 203 14.83 15.42 15.23
N GLU A 204 15.60 14.68 14.44
CA GLU A 204 16.75 15.14 13.68
C GLU A 204 16.31 15.58 12.27
N LEU A 205 15.55 16.68 12.18
CA LEU A 205 14.86 17.07 10.93
C LEU A 205 15.81 17.44 9.78
N ASP A 206 16.96 18.05 10.06
CA ASP A 206 17.96 18.36 9.03
C ASP A 206 18.58 17.10 8.43
N SER A 207 18.88 16.11 9.30
CA SER A 207 19.36 14.79 8.88
C SER A 207 18.30 14.06 8.04
N ALA A 208 17.03 14.10 8.46
CA ALA A 208 15.93 13.53 7.70
C ALA A 208 15.79 14.18 6.30
N GLY A 209 15.93 15.50 6.22
CA GLY A 209 15.92 16.25 4.95
C GLY A 209 17.07 15.83 4.03
N PHE A 210 18.29 15.78 4.55
CA PHE A 210 19.47 15.34 3.78
C PHE A 210 19.31 13.91 3.25
N LEU A 211 18.82 12.99 4.09
CA LEU A 211 18.56 11.60 3.72
C LEU A 211 17.47 11.51 2.63
N MET A 212 16.38 12.26 2.75
CA MET A 212 15.35 12.31 1.71
C MET A 212 15.89 12.80 0.36
N ASP A 213 16.72 13.84 0.36
CA ASP A 213 17.33 14.37 -0.87
C ASP A 213 18.27 13.34 -1.52
N ARG A 214 18.98 12.56 -0.70
CA ARG A 214 19.78 11.42 -1.18
C ARG A 214 18.91 10.33 -1.79
N ALA A 215 17.80 9.96 -1.14
CA ALA A 215 16.88 8.95 -1.66
C ALA A 215 16.28 9.36 -3.01
N ALA A 216 15.86 10.63 -3.15
CA ALA A 216 15.32 11.17 -4.40
C ALA A 216 16.34 11.11 -5.55
N ARG A 217 17.60 11.48 -5.30
CA ARG A 217 18.67 11.38 -6.31
C ARG A 217 18.97 9.94 -6.73
N ALA A 218 18.84 8.97 -5.83
CA ALA A 218 19.12 7.57 -6.14
C ALA A 218 18.08 6.98 -7.10
N VAL A 219 16.79 7.32 -6.94
CA VAL A 219 15.70 6.75 -7.75
C VAL A 219 15.53 7.44 -9.14
N GLU A 220 16.13 8.61 -9.33
CA GLU A 220 16.05 9.41 -10.57
C GLU A 220 16.82 8.77 -11.73
N GLY A 221 16.20 8.72 -12.92
CA GLY A 221 16.85 8.29 -14.17
C GLY A 221 17.35 6.84 -14.24
N SER A 222 17.15 6.04 -13.19
CA SER A 222 17.70 4.69 -13.09
C SER A 222 16.96 3.71 -14.00
N ARG A 223 17.66 3.12 -14.98
CA ARG A 223 17.14 2.00 -15.78
C ARG A 223 17.14 0.74 -14.94
N VAL A 224 15.95 0.25 -14.60
CA VAL A 224 15.74 -0.94 -13.77
C VAL A 224 15.53 -2.19 -14.62
N VAL A 225 15.84 -3.35 -14.05
CA VAL A 225 15.66 -4.66 -14.71
C VAL A 225 14.71 -5.53 -13.89
N MET A 226 15.00 -5.71 -12.60
CA MET A 226 14.23 -6.59 -11.72
C MET A 226 13.12 -5.87 -10.96
N VAL A 227 13.37 -4.65 -10.47
CA VAL A 227 12.39 -3.90 -9.68
C VAL A 227 11.17 -3.51 -10.53
N GLY A 228 11.37 -3.21 -11.80
CA GLY A 228 10.33 -2.77 -12.72
C GLY A 228 10.11 -1.26 -12.68
N ASP A 229 9.79 -0.67 -13.85
CA ASP A 229 9.67 0.78 -14.00
C ASP A 229 8.44 1.35 -13.28
N SER A 230 7.34 0.58 -13.19
CA SER A 230 6.16 1.00 -12.42
C SER A 230 6.53 1.14 -10.93
N GLU A 231 7.17 0.13 -10.36
CA GLU A 231 7.62 0.11 -8.97
C GLU A 231 8.60 1.25 -8.66
N ARG A 232 9.56 1.50 -9.54
CA ARG A 232 10.48 2.64 -9.43
C ARG A 232 9.72 3.97 -9.37
N ARG A 233 8.78 4.21 -10.28
CA ARG A 233 7.96 5.44 -10.29
C ARG A 233 7.18 5.60 -8.99
N ARG A 234 6.58 4.51 -8.48
CA ARG A 234 5.84 4.51 -7.21
C ARG A 234 6.72 4.92 -6.03
N TYR A 235 7.95 4.39 -5.95
CA TYR A 235 8.88 4.79 -4.90
C TYR A 235 9.34 6.24 -5.02
N SER A 236 9.58 6.70 -6.25
CA SER A 236 9.89 8.10 -6.51
C SER A 236 8.78 9.02 -5.98
N ALA A 237 7.53 8.72 -6.33
CA ALA A 237 6.38 9.49 -5.84
C ALA A 237 6.25 9.46 -4.31
N GLN A 238 6.45 8.30 -3.67
CA GLN A 238 6.40 8.20 -2.21
C GLN A 238 7.50 9.01 -1.51
N ILE A 239 8.72 9.02 -2.06
CA ILE A 239 9.83 9.82 -1.54
C ILE A 239 9.48 11.32 -1.61
N GLU A 240 8.89 11.78 -2.71
CA GLU A 240 8.46 13.17 -2.85
C GLU A 240 7.32 13.55 -1.89
N VAL A 241 6.36 12.64 -1.65
CA VAL A 241 5.33 12.83 -0.62
C VAL A 241 5.96 12.93 0.78
N ASN A 242 6.92 12.07 1.12
CA ASN A 242 7.61 12.12 2.42
C ASN A 242 8.43 13.41 2.58
N ARG A 243 9.07 13.90 1.51
CA ARG A 243 9.71 15.22 1.48
C ARG A 243 8.74 16.35 1.75
N ALA A 244 7.55 16.29 1.15
CA ALA A 244 6.49 17.26 1.43
C ALA A 244 6.04 17.20 2.89
N GLN A 245 5.90 16.01 3.48
CA GLN A 245 5.56 15.84 4.90
C GLN A 245 6.60 16.49 5.83
N LEU A 246 7.89 16.38 5.53
CA LEU A 246 8.95 17.08 6.28
C LEU A 246 8.79 18.61 6.19
N LEU A 247 8.49 19.13 5.01
CA LEU A 247 8.24 20.57 4.81
C LEU A 247 7.01 21.04 5.60
N VAL A 248 5.93 20.25 5.61
CA VAL A 248 4.73 20.52 6.42
C VAL A 248 5.06 20.52 7.91
N GLY A 249 5.82 19.54 8.39
CA GLY A 249 6.28 19.47 9.78
C GLY A 249 7.14 20.68 10.20
N ALA A 250 7.90 21.25 9.25
CA ALA A 250 8.68 22.46 9.43
C ALA A 250 7.89 23.77 9.20
N GLY A 251 6.57 23.70 8.96
CA GLY A 251 5.72 24.87 8.66
C GLY A 251 5.96 25.52 7.30
N LYS A 252 6.74 24.89 6.41
CA LYS A 252 7.09 25.41 5.07
C LYS A 252 6.01 25.04 4.05
N TYR A 253 4.78 25.51 4.26
CA TYR A 253 3.60 25.08 3.50
C TYR A 253 3.67 25.39 2.00
N GLY A 254 4.16 26.57 1.60
CA GLY A 254 4.30 26.91 0.18
C GLY A 254 5.25 25.96 -0.57
N ALA A 255 6.39 25.63 0.04
CA ALA A 255 7.33 24.67 -0.54
C ALA A 255 6.73 23.24 -0.59
N ALA A 256 5.92 22.86 0.40
CA ALA A 256 5.22 21.58 0.40
C ALA A 256 4.21 21.49 -0.75
N LEU A 257 3.40 22.54 -0.96
CA LEU A 257 2.42 22.60 -2.05
C LEU A 257 3.06 22.49 -3.42
N ASN A 258 4.11 23.28 -3.70
CA ASN A 258 4.83 23.21 -4.99
C ASN A 258 5.31 21.78 -5.32
N ARG A 259 5.81 21.07 -4.30
CA ARG A 259 6.26 19.68 -4.44
C ARG A 259 5.07 18.74 -4.68
N LEU A 260 3.99 18.88 -3.92
CA LEU A 260 2.81 18.04 -4.06
C LEU A 260 2.09 18.24 -5.39
N GLU A 261 2.04 19.46 -5.91
CA GLU A 261 1.49 19.75 -7.25
C GLU A 261 2.22 18.97 -8.34
N THR A 262 3.56 18.91 -8.25
CA THR A 262 4.38 18.13 -9.17
C THR A 262 4.04 16.63 -9.10
N VAL A 263 3.88 16.09 -7.89
CA VAL A 263 3.49 14.68 -7.69
C VAL A 263 2.10 14.41 -8.23
N VAL A 264 1.11 15.25 -7.90
CA VAL A 264 -0.27 15.09 -8.38
C VAL A 264 -0.35 15.14 -9.91
N ALA A 265 0.36 16.08 -10.53
CA ALA A 265 0.40 16.20 -11.99
C ALA A 265 1.01 14.95 -12.65
N GLY A 266 2.11 14.43 -12.09
CA GLY A 266 2.75 13.21 -12.59
C GLY A 266 1.90 11.95 -12.41
N GLU A 267 1.28 11.78 -11.25
CA GLU A 267 0.51 10.57 -10.92
C GLU A 267 -0.86 10.52 -11.61
N ARG A 268 -1.46 11.67 -11.94
CA ARG A 268 -2.69 11.71 -12.75
C ARG A 268 -2.49 11.18 -14.18
N GLY A 269 -1.26 11.22 -14.69
CA GLY A 269 -0.89 10.67 -16.00
C GLY A 269 -0.33 9.24 -15.97
N GLY A 270 -0.32 8.56 -14.81
CA GLY A 270 0.40 7.28 -14.63
C GLY A 270 -0.29 6.26 -13.71
N ASP A 271 0.52 5.36 -13.12
CA ASP A 271 0.09 4.38 -12.12
C ASP A 271 -0.19 5.10 -10.79
N SER A 272 -1.44 5.48 -10.54
CA SER A 272 -2.00 6.35 -9.46
C SER A 272 -1.69 6.00 -7.99
N ALA A 273 -0.59 5.30 -7.70
CA ALA A 273 -0.34 4.64 -6.43
C ALA A 273 -0.07 5.59 -5.25
N SER A 274 0.39 6.82 -5.51
CA SER A 274 0.62 7.84 -4.47
C SER A 274 -0.33 9.03 -4.58
N LEU A 275 -1.22 9.04 -5.57
CA LEU A 275 -2.12 10.15 -5.86
C LEU A 275 -3.03 10.48 -4.67
N SER A 276 -3.64 9.47 -4.06
CA SER A 276 -4.54 9.67 -2.93
C SER A 276 -3.85 10.27 -1.70
N GLU A 277 -2.60 9.90 -1.44
CA GLU A 277 -1.80 10.46 -0.34
C GLU A 277 -1.35 11.89 -0.64
N ALA A 278 -0.91 12.15 -1.88
CA ALA A 278 -0.53 13.49 -2.32
C ALA A 278 -1.73 14.46 -2.24
N LEU A 279 -2.91 14.05 -2.72
CA LEU A 279 -4.14 14.85 -2.63
C LEU A 279 -4.57 15.09 -1.19
N ALA A 280 -4.56 14.06 -0.34
CA ALA A 280 -4.91 14.20 1.07
C ALA A 280 -3.98 15.17 1.80
N LEU A 281 -2.67 15.09 1.54
CA LEU A 281 -1.69 16.00 2.13
C LEU A 281 -1.84 17.42 1.57
N SER A 282 -2.02 17.59 0.27
CA SER A 282 -2.28 18.91 -0.34
C SER A 282 -3.52 19.56 0.25
N GLY A 283 -4.61 18.79 0.37
CA GLY A 283 -5.85 19.25 0.99
C GLY A 283 -5.65 19.69 2.44
N TYR A 284 -4.91 18.91 3.23
CA TYR A 284 -4.53 19.31 4.59
C TYR A 284 -3.71 20.60 4.61
N VAL A 285 -2.74 20.77 3.71
CA VAL A 285 -1.92 21.98 3.68
C VAL A 285 -2.74 23.20 3.26
N HIS A 286 -3.63 23.08 2.27
CA HIS A 286 -4.57 24.15 1.92
C HIS A 286 -5.48 24.53 3.09
N TYR A 287 -6.01 23.54 3.83
CA TYR A 287 -6.78 23.78 5.04
C TYR A 287 -5.98 24.59 6.07
N ARG A 288 -4.72 24.23 6.31
CA ARG A 288 -3.83 24.95 7.25
C ARG A 288 -3.52 26.38 6.81
N CYS A 289 -3.55 26.65 5.50
CA CYS A 289 -3.34 27.98 4.92
C CYS A 289 -4.63 28.81 4.77
N GLY A 290 -5.78 28.32 5.21
CA GLY A 290 -7.08 29.01 5.08
C GLY A 290 -7.74 28.87 3.71
N GLY A 291 -7.19 28.06 2.80
CA GLY A 291 -7.77 27.76 1.49
C GLY A 291 -8.84 26.67 1.57
N PHE A 292 -9.91 26.90 2.33
CA PHE A 292 -10.88 25.86 2.70
C PHE A 292 -11.61 25.24 1.51
N GLN A 293 -12.01 26.06 0.53
CA GLN A 293 -12.65 25.56 -0.70
C GLN A 293 -11.73 24.62 -1.49
N ARG A 294 -10.47 25.00 -1.66
CA ARG A 294 -9.51 24.15 -2.36
C ARG A 294 -9.19 22.89 -1.57
N ALA A 295 -9.15 23.00 -0.24
CA ALA A 295 -8.95 21.85 0.64
C ALA A 295 -10.08 20.83 0.50
N SER A 296 -11.35 21.26 0.51
CA SER A 296 -12.49 20.36 0.39
C SER A 296 -12.52 19.63 -0.96
N GLU A 297 -12.25 20.31 -2.07
CA GLU A 297 -12.11 19.70 -3.40
C GLU A 297 -11.06 18.57 -3.42
N LEU A 298 -9.85 18.86 -2.96
CA LEU A 298 -8.74 17.91 -2.95
C LEU A 298 -9.00 16.72 -2.02
N LEU A 299 -9.59 16.99 -0.85
CA LEU A 299 -9.92 15.95 0.13
C LEU A 299 -11.07 15.06 -0.34
N SER A 300 -12.05 15.60 -1.08
CA SER A 300 -13.12 14.82 -1.70
C SER A 300 -12.60 13.88 -2.79
N GLU A 301 -11.65 14.33 -3.61
CA GLU A 301 -10.98 13.48 -4.60
C GLU A 301 -10.15 12.38 -3.91
N ALA A 302 -9.42 12.74 -2.85
CA ALA A 302 -8.67 11.79 -2.04
C ALA A 302 -9.60 10.75 -1.37
N GLU A 303 -10.75 11.17 -0.83
CA GLU A 303 -11.77 10.30 -0.21
C GLU A 303 -12.17 9.17 -1.19
N SER A 304 -12.53 9.56 -2.42
CA SER A 304 -12.96 8.62 -3.46
C SER A 304 -11.86 7.61 -3.84
N LEU A 305 -10.60 8.05 -3.90
CA LEU A 305 -9.48 7.16 -4.19
C LEU A 305 -9.18 6.20 -3.03
N ILE A 306 -9.16 6.71 -1.80
CA ILE A 306 -8.88 5.91 -0.59
C ILE A 306 -9.98 4.87 -0.35
N ALA A 307 -11.25 5.20 -0.65
CA ALA A 307 -12.35 4.25 -0.59
C ALA A 307 -12.10 3.05 -1.53
N ARG A 308 -11.64 3.31 -2.76
CA ARG A 308 -11.27 2.25 -3.73
C ARG A 308 -10.05 1.43 -3.32
N GLU A 309 -9.15 2.01 -2.54
CA GLU A 309 -8.01 1.30 -1.95
C GLU A 309 -8.45 0.38 -0.80
N GLY A 310 -9.57 0.69 -0.14
CA GLY A 310 -10.06 -0.10 0.98
C GLY A 310 -9.22 0.11 2.25
N ALA A 311 -8.87 1.37 2.55
CA ALA A 311 -8.08 1.78 3.71
C ALA A 311 -8.91 2.62 4.72
N PRO A 312 -9.72 1.99 5.60
CA PRO A 312 -10.75 2.66 6.41
C PRO A 312 -10.19 3.70 7.39
N SER A 313 -9.06 3.42 8.05
CA SER A 313 -8.46 4.38 8.99
C SER A 313 -7.99 5.65 8.28
N ARG A 314 -7.54 5.51 7.02
CA ARG A 314 -7.09 6.60 6.16
C ARG A 314 -8.27 7.42 5.68
N LEU A 315 -9.34 6.72 5.30
CA LEU A 315 -10.61 7.31 4.89
C LEU A 315 -11.21 8.13 6.03
N ALA A 316 -11.23 7.60 7.25
CA ALA A 316 -11.72 8.30 8.43
C ALA A 316 -10.92 9.59 8.71
N LEU A 317 -9.59 9.56 8.56
CA LEU A 317 -8.75 10.76 8.74
C LEU A 317 -9.04 11.81 7.67
N VAL A 318 -9.13 11.41 6.40
CA VAL A 318 -9.44 12.32 5.30
C VAL A 318 -10.83 12.93 5.45
N ARG A 319 -11.84 12.14 5.83
CA ARG A 319 -13.20 12.64 6.08
C ARG A 319 -13.28 13.65 7.22
N LYS A 320 -12.49 13.49 8.29
CA LYS A 320 -12.42 14.50 9.35
C LYS A 320 -11.91 15.84 8.83
N ASN A 321 -10.83 15.81 8.05
CA ASN A 321 -10.28 17.01 7.44
C ASN A 321 -11.24 17.61 6.40
N LEU A 322 -11.93 16.76 5.63
CA LEU A 322 -12.92 17.17 4.64
C LEU A 322 -14.09 17.88 5.32
N ALA A 323 -14.71 17.26 6.34
CA ALA A 323 -15.81 17.88 7.08
C ALA A 323 -15.41 19.24 7.67
N ALA A 324 -14.20 19.34 8.25
CA ALA A 324 -13.70 20.60 8.78
C ALA A 324 -13.49 21.65 7.68
N ALA A 325 -12.91 21.27 6.54
CA ALA A 325 -12.72 22.17 5.40
C ALA A 325 -14.06 22.64 4.82
N THR A 326 -15.03 21.73 4.65
CA THR A 326 -16.36 22.01 4.11
C THR A 326 -17.15 22.97 5.00
N ALA A 327 -17.14 22.76 6.31
CA ALA A 327 -17.78 23.69 7.26
C ALA A 327 -17.13 25.08 7.21
N LEU A 328 -15.80 25.15 7.20
CA LEU A 328 -15.07 26.43 7.13
C LEU A 328 -15.18 27.14 5.78
N SER A 329 -15.58 26.43 4.71
CA SER A 329 -15.98 27.04 3.44
C SER A 329 -17.43 27.55 3.43
N GLY A 330 -18.20 27.32 4.50
CA GLY A 330 -19.59 27.80 4.66
C GLY A 330 -20.67 26.77 4.27
N ASP A 331 -20.29 25.50 4.07
CA ASP A 331 -21.23 24.41 3.75
C ASP A 331 -21.41 23.48 4.96
N ASP A 332 -22.20 23.96 5.94
CA ASP A 332 -22.45 23.20 7.18
C ASP A 332 -23.25 21.92 6.94
N GLU A 333 -24.14 21.91 5.93
CA GLU A 333 -24.93 20.73 5.56
C GLU A 333 -24.03 19.64 4.98
N GLY A 334 -23.19 19.98 4.00
CA GLY A 334 -22.22 19.05 3.42
C GLY A 334 -21.20 18.54 4.45
N ALA A 335 -20.79 19.38 5.40
CA ALA A 335 -19.94 18.92 6.51
C ALA A 335 -20.66 17.88 7.40
N GLY A 336 -21.95 18.11 7.69
CA GLY A 336 -22.80 17.15 8.40
C GLY A 336 -22.89 15.81 7.69
N ASP A 337 -23.02 15.82 6.37
CA ASP A 337 -23.07 14.61 5.54
C ASP A 337 -21.77 13.82 5.60
N VAL A 338 -20.63 14.50 5.49
CA VAL A 338 -19.31 13.85 5.62
C VAL A 338 -19.15 13.21 6.99
N LEU A 339 -19.57 13.90 8.07
CA LEU A 339 -19.50 13.35 9.43
C LEU A 339 -20.39 12.12 9.60
N ARG A 340 -21.60 12.11 9.03
CA ARG A 340 -22.47 10.92 9.04
C ARG A 340 -21.80 9.75 8.31
N ARG A 341 -21.18 9.98 7.15
CA ARG A 341 -20.46 8.93 6.41
C ARG A 341 -19.31 8.30 7.20
N ILE A 342 -18.69 9.01 8.14
CA ILE A 342 -17.65 8.42 9.02
C ILE A 342 -18.24 7.28 9.87
N ALA A 343 -19.47 7.44 10.36
CA ALA A 343 -20.16 6.44 11.18
C ALA A 343 -20.86 5.37 10.33
N ASP A 344 -21.58 5.81 9.29
CA ASP A 344 -22.54 4.97 8.57
C ASP A 344 -21.90 4.20 7.40
N ASP A 345 -20.80 4.72 6.84
CA ASP A 345 -20.08 4.10 5.73
C ASP A 345 -18.55 4.09 5.97
N PRO A 346 -18.04 3.49 7.06
CA PRO A 346 -16.64 3.62 7.49
C PRO A 346 -15.62 3.09 6.46
N ILE A 347 -16.08 2.33 5.45
CA ILE A 347 -15.24 1.72 4.42
C ILE A 347 -15.40 2.34 3.02
N GLY A 348 -16.33 3.29 2.82
CA GLY A 348 -16.49 3.97 1.53
C GLY A 348 -17.30 3.18 0.48
N SER A 349 -18.21 2.30 0.91
CA SER A 349 -18.97 1.42 0.02
C SER A 349 -19.85 2.19 -0.98
N SER A 350 -20.44 3.30 -0.56
CA SER A 350 -21.30 4.11 -1.44
C SER A 350 -20.46 4.75 -2.56
N LEU A 351 -19.30 5.29 -2.21
CA LEU A 351 -18.37 5.94 -3.14
C LEU A 351 -17.81 4.96 -4.19
N VAL A 352 -17.61 3.70 -3.81
CA VAL A 352 -17.16 2.66 -4.73
C VAL A 352 -18.28 2.25 -5.70
N ALA A 353 -19.53 2.23 -5.23
CA ALA A 353 -20.68 1.90 -6.06
C ALA A 353 -20.99 3.01 -7.09
N GLU A 354 -20.92 4.28 -6.68
CA GLU A 354 -21.11 5.45 -7.55
C GLU A 354 -20.09 5.50 -8.70
N ALA A 355 -18.83 5.12 -8.45
CA ALA A 355 -17.80 5.09 -9.48
C ALA A 355 -17.93 3.93 -10.48
N ALA A 356 -18.83 2.97 -10.23
CA ALA A 356 -19.08 1.81 -11.09
C ALA A 356 -20.36 1.92 -11.92
N ALA A 357 -21.20 2.93 -11.64
CA ALA A 357 -22.41 3.27 -12.39
C ALA A 357 -22.09 4.22 -13.55
#